data_AF-A0A9D9EIB0-F1
#
_entry.id   AF-A0A9D9EIB0-F1
#
_cell.length_a   1.000
_cell.length_b   1.000
_cell.length_c   1.000
_cell.angle_alpha   90.00
_cell.angle_beta   90.00
_cell.angle_gamma   90.00
#
_symmetry.space_group_name_H-M   'P 1'
#
loop_
_entity.id
_entity.type
_entity.pdbx_description
1 polymer ?
#
loop_
_entity_poly.entity_id
_entity_poly.type
_entity_poly.pdbx_seq_one_letter_code
_entity_poly.pdbx_strand_id
1 'polypeptide(L)'
;MEAMQNVQLYEDIVAHRNKFTAWSGLDYTTHLPHTISFLPPESIEDVLRDDYKQMQIGFIYANAPSFDEIIKRLSELQSRFRTLVWENNR
;
A
#
# COMPACT_ATOMS: atom_id res chain seq x y z
N MET A 1 8.64 -13.72 1.73
CA MET A 1 9.50 -12.54 2.01
C MET A 1 10.50 -12.27 0.88
N GLU A 2 10.85 -13.28 0.08
CA GLU A 2 11.78 -13.16 -1.06
C GLU A 2 11.42 -12.04 -2.05
N ALA A 3 10.14 -11.86 -2.38
CA ALA A 3 9.71 -10.80 -3.30
C ALA A 3 10.01 -9.37 -2.79
N MET A 4 10.00 -9.14 -1.47
CA MET A 4 10.25 -7.81 -0.89
C MET A 4 11.74 -7.48 -0.77
N GLN A 5 12.62 -8.48 -0.88
CA GLN A 5 14.08 -8.29 -0.87
C GLN A 5 14.66 -8.16 -2.27
N ASN A 6 13.87 -8.43 -3.31
CA ASN A 6 14.29 -8.26 -4.69
C ASN A 6 14.07 -6.81 -5.15
N VAL A 7 15.05 -5.97 -4.86
CA VAL A 7 15.03 -4.53 -5.20
C VAL A 7 14.83 -4.32 -6.70
N GLN A 8 15.56 -5.06 -7.54
CA GLN A 8 15.47 -4.96 -8.99
C GLN A 8 14.05 -5.23 -9.50
N LEU A 9 13.41 -6.29 -9.01
CA LEU A 9 12.03 -6.61 -9.38
C LEU A 9 11.07 -5.48 -9.02
N TYR A 10 11.24 -4.86 -7.85
CA TYR A 10 10.39 -3.75 -7.45
C TYR A 10 10.61 -2.52 -8.33
N GLU A 11 11.87 -2.15 -8.59
CA GLU A 11 12.23 -1.04 -9.49
C GLU A 11 11.66 -1.25 -10.89
N ASP A 12 11.73 -2.48 -11.42
CA ASP A 12 11.16 -2.86 -12.71
C ASP A 12 9.63 -2.68 -12.72
N ILE A 13 8.94 -3.04 -11.62
CA ILE A 13 7.49 -2.83 -11.47
C ILE A 13 7.16 -1.33 -11.45
N VAL A 14 7.91 -0.51 -10.70
CA VAL A 14 7.68 0.95 -10.66
C VAL A 14 7.91 1.57 -12.04
N ALA A 15 9.00 1.21 -12.71
CA ALA A 15 9.32 1.70 -14.04
C ALA A 15 8.27 1.28 -15.08
N HIS A 16 7.80 0.03 -15.01
CA HIS A 16 6.73 -0.46 -15.87
C HIS A 16 5.43 0.31 -15.64
N ARG A 17 5.03 0.53 -14.37
CA ARG A 17 3.83 1.31 -14.06
C ARG A 17 3.93 2.74 -14.55
N ASN A 18 5.06 3.40 -14.33
CA ASN A 18 5.30 4.77 -14.79
C ASN A 18 5.27 4.89 -16.32
N LYS A 19 5.68 3.84 -17.05
CA LYS A 19 5.72 3.86 -18.51
C LYS A 19 4.41 3.46 -19.18
N PHE A 20 3.71 2.46 -18.64
CA PHE A 20 2.60 1.80 -19.34
C PHE A 20 1.24 1.97 -18.66
N THR A 21 1.20 2.25 -17.36
CA THR A 21 -0.05 2.42 -16.59
C THR A 21 0.00 3.68 -15.72
N ALA A 22 0.61 4.73 -16.27
CA ALA A 22 0.79 6.01 -15.62
C ALA A 22 -0.57 6.64 -15.29
N TRP A 23 -0.80 6.99 -14.03
CA TRP A 23 -1.98 7.74 -13.64
C TRP A 23 -1.65 9.22 -13.49
N SER A 24 -2.48 10.09 -14.08
CA SER A 24 -2.27 11.53 -14.02
C SER A 24 -2.30 12.01 -12.57
N GLY A 25 -1.29 12.79 -12.18
CA GLY A 25 -1.14 13.31 -10.82
C GLY A 25 -0.45 12.37 -9.83
N LEU A 26 -0.02 11.17 -10.26
CA LEU A 26 0.75 10.26 -9.40
C LEU A 26 2.26 10.45 -9.62
N ASP A 27 2.99 10.71 -8.53
CA ASP A 27 4.45 10.76 -8.54
C ASP A 27 5.02 9.36 -8.25
N TYR A 28 5.57 8.72 -9.28
CA TYR A 28 6.18 7.39 -9.15
C TYR A 28 7.54 7.43 -8.44
N THR A 29 8.18 8.59 -8.30
CA THR A 29 9.44 8.72 -7.55
C THR A 29 9.26 8.52 -6.05
N THR A 30 8.03 8.68 -5.54
CA THR A 30 7.69 8.43 -4.13
C THR A 30 7.34 6.96 -3.85
N HIS A 31 7.51 6.07 -4.83
CA HIS A 31 7.32 4.64 -4.64
C HIS A 31 8.63 4.01 -4.15
N LEU A 32 9.11 4.43 -2.97
CA LEU A 32 10.27 3.86 -2.30
C LEU A 32 9.86 3.35 -0.91
N PRO A 33 10.63 2.47 -0.26
CA PRO A 33 10.23 1.86 1.01
C PRO A 33 9.93 2.87 2.11
N HIS A 34 10.71 3.94 2.15
CA HIS A 34 10.59 4.98 3.16
C HIS A 34 9.47 5.99 2.88
N THR A 35 9.02 6.13 1.64
CA THR A 35 8.06 7.15 1.20
C THR A 35 6.68 6.58 0.90
N ILE A 36 6.57 5.30 0.55
CA ILE A 36 5.26 4.66 0.33
C ILE A 36 4.45 4.63 1.64
N SER A 37 3.16 4.95 1.51
CA SER A 37 2.18 4.84 2.59
C SER A 37 1.09 3.86 2.18
N PHE A 38 0.90 2.81 2.97
CA PHE A 38 -0.24 1.90 2.83
C PHE A 38 -1.45 2.38 3.62
N LEU A 39 -1.22 3.27 4.59
CA LEU A 39 -2.27 3.83 5.41
C LEU A 39 -2.96 5.00 4.68
N PRO A 40 -4.30 5.06 4.72
CA PRO A 40 -5.02 6.20 4.19
C PRO A 40 -4.73 7.46 5.02
N PRO A 41 -4.89 8.67 4.44
CA PRO A 41 -4.90 9.90 5.22
C PRO A 41 -6.00 9.88 6.29
N GLU A 42 -5.69 10.37 7.50
CA GLU A 42 -6.65 10.44 8.62
C GLU A 42 -7.94 11.17 8.22
N SER A 43 -7.85 12.19 7.36
CA SER A 43 -8.99 13.00 6.90
C SER A 43 -10.07 12.19 6.17
N ILE A 44 -9.76 11.01 5.66
CA ILE A 44 -10.73 10.15 4.95
C ILE A 44 -10.94 8.79 5.63
N GLU A 45 -10.36 8.57 6.81
CA GLU A 45 -10.41 7.26 7.46
C GLU A 45 -11.86 6.85 7.79
N ASP A 46 -12.64 7.76 8.36
CA ASP A 46 -14.05 7.52 8.69
C ASP A 46 -14.89 7.20 7.46
N VAL A 47 -14.63 7.91 6.35
CA VAL A 47 -15.32 7.66 5.07
C VAL A 47 -15.02 6.25 4.56
N LEU A 48 -13.76 5.81 4.61
CA LEU A 48 -13.36 4.47 4.20
C LEU A 48 -13.91 3.39 5.14
N ARG A 49 -14.01 3.69 6.44
CA ARG A 49 -14.59 2.79 7.44
C ARG A 49 -16.06 2.53 7.17
N ASP A 50 -16.82 3.58 6.87
CA ASP A 50 -18.24 3.46 6.53
C ASP A 50 -18.44 2.74 5.19
N ASP A 51 -17.64 3.06 4.17
CA ASP A 51 -17.67 2.38 2.87
C ASP A 51 -17.39 0.87 3.03
N TYR A 52 -16.35 0.51 3.79
CA TYR A 52 -16.01 -0.88 4.07
C TYR A 52 -17.15 -1.63 4.79
N LYS A 53 -17.87 -0.97 5.69
CA LYS A 53 -19.05 -1.56 6.35
C LYS A 53 -20.15 -1.89 5.33
N GLN A 54 -20.39 -1.04 4.34
CA GLN A 54 -21.33 -1.34 3.26
C GLN A 54 -20.84 -2.52 2.41
N MET A 55 -19.53 -2.60 2.14
CA MET A 55 -18.94 -3.74 1.44
C MET A 55 -19.15 -5.06 2.19
N GLN A 56 -19.00 -5.07 3.52
CA GLN A 56 -19.24 -6.25 4.34
C GLN A 56 -20.69 -6.75 4.28
N ILE A 57 -21.66 -5.83 4.16
CA ILE A 57 -23.07 -6.18 4.08
C ILE A 57 -23.43 -6.75 2.70
N GLY A 58 -22.95 -6.11 1.62
CA GLY A 58 -23.42 -6.38 0.26
C GLY A 58 -22.52 -7.26 -0.59
N PHE A 59 -21.23 -7.40 -0.24
CA PHE A 59 -20.22 -7.94 -1.17
C PHE A 59 -19.25 -8.94 -0.54
N ILE A 60 -19.00 -8.88 0.77
CA ILE A 60 -18.03 -9.76 1.44
C ILE A 60 -18.78 -10.80 2.29
N TYR A 61 -19.04 -11.95 1.70
CA TYR A 61 -19.86 -13.03 2.29
C TYR A 61 -19.10 -13.97 3.25
N ALA A 62 -17.85 -13.66 3.58
CA ALA A 62 -16.98 -14.45 4.45
C ALA A 62 -16.75 -13.76 5.80
N ASN A 63 -16.05 -14.43 6.73
CA ASN A 63 -15.53 -13.81 7.95
C ASN A 63 -14.47 -12.75 7.58
N ALA A 64 -14.95 -11.57 7.23
CA ALA A 64 -14.16 -10.42 6.87
C ALA A 64 -13.54 -9.82 8.14
N PRO A 65 -12.26 -9.41 8.11
CA PRO A 65 -11.67 -8.67 9.22
C PRO A 65 -12.43 -7.36 9.43
N SER A 66 -12.45 -6.84 10.64
CA SER A 66 -12.89 -5.48 10.92
C SER A 66 -11.97 -4.46 10.24
N PHE A 67 -12.47 -3.24 10.04
CA PHE A 67 -11.67 -2.15 9.49
C PHE A 67 -10.39 -1.90 10.31
N ASP A 68 -10.49 -1.93 11.64
CA ASP A 68 -9.33 -1.73 12.52
C ASP A 68 -8.29 -2.85 12.39
N GLU A 69 -8.72 -4.09 12.18
CA GLU A 69 -7.82 -5.21 11.90
C GLU A 69 -7.10 -5.04 10.55
N ILE A 70 -7.78 -4.48 9.55
CA ILE A 70 -7.17 -4.14 8.26
C ILE A 70 -6.12 -3.06 8.46
N ILE A 71 -6.48 -1.94 9.09
CA ILE A 71 -5.57 -0.81 9.34
C ILE A 71 -4.35 -1.26 10.15
N LYS A 72 -4.55 -2.07 11.19
CA LYS A 72 -3.45 -2.65 11.97
C LYS A 72 -2.50 -3.48 11.10
N ARG A 73 -3.03 -4.38 10.27
CA ARG A 73 -2.22 -5.20 9.36
C ARG A 73 -1.48 -4.36 8.31
N LEU A 74 -2.12 -3.31 7.77
CA LEU A 74 -1.49 -2.37 6.85
C LEU A 74 -0.36 -1.58 7.53
N SER A 75 -0.56 -1.17 8.78
CA SER A 75 0.46 -0.49 9.59
C SER A 75 1.67 -1.40 9.87
N GLU A 76 1.43 -2.67 10.23
CA GLU A 76 2.47 -3.67 10.40
C GLU A 76 3.24 -3.93 9.09
N LEU A 77 2.52 -4.04 7.97
CA LEU A 77 3.12 -4.20 6.64
C LEU A 77 3.97 -2.98 6.27
N GLN A 78 3.45 -1.76 6.47
CA GLN A 78 4.17 -0.52 6.22
C GLN A 78 5.46 -0.46 7.05
N SER A 79 5.38 -0.81 8.33
CA SER A 79 6.53 -0.82 9.23
C SER A 79 7.61 -1.78 8.73
N ARG A 80 7.22 -3.01 8.35
CA ARG A 80 8.13 -3.99 7.75
C ARG A 80 8.73 -3.48 6.45
N PHE A 81 7.93 -2.87 5.59
CA PHE A 81 8.40 -2.35 4.31
C PHE A 81 9.42 -1.23 4.49
N ARG A 82 9.19 -0.30 5.45
CA ARG A 82 10.11 0.80 5.77
C ARG A 82 11.45 0.36 6.36
N THR A 83 11.56 -0.88 6.85
CA THR A 83 12.84 -1.45 7.29
C THR A 83 13.71 -1.98 6.16
N LEU A 84 13.18 -2.07 4.93
CA LEU A 84 13.96 -2.48 3.78
C LEU A 84 15.00 -1.40 3.47
N VAL A 85 16.28 -1.79 3.53
CA VAL A 85 17.41 -0.94 3.15
C VAL A 85 17.73 -1.25 1.70
N TRP A 86 17.51 -0.30 0.80
CA TRP A 86 17.92 -0.39 -0.60
C TRP A 86 19.15 0.49 -0.79
N GLU A 87 20.28 -0.11 -1.20
CA GLU A 87 21.60 0.57 -1.15
C GLU A 87 21.82 1.71 -2.15
N ASN A 88 20.84 2.10 -2.98
CA ASN A 88 21.07 3.03 -4.09
C ASN A 88 20.11 4.23 -4.17
N ASN A 89 19.84 4.91 -3.05
CA ASN A 89 19.18 6.23 -3.11
C ASN A 89 19.91 7.27 -2.23
N ARG A 90 21.17 7.57 -2.56
CA ARG A 90 21.83 8.83 -2.17
C ARG A 90 21.89 9.76 -3.36
#